data_AF-A0A0L8VAP2-F1
#
_entry.id   AF-A0A0L8VAP2-F1
#
_cell.length_a   1.000
_cell.length_b   1.000
_cell.length_c   1.000
_cell.angle_alpha   90.00
_cell.angle_beta   90.00
_cell.angle_gamma   90.00
#
_symmetry.space_group_name_H-M   'P 1'
#
loop_
_entity.id
_entity.type
_entity.pdbx_description
1 polymer ?
#
loop_
_entity_poly.entity_id
_entity_poly.type
_entity_poly.pdbx_seq_one_letter_code
_entity_poly.pdbx_strand_id
1 'polypeptide(L)' 'METIKIELKNKNALAILKSLEKANMIKLIHTGKSEKNPLLQLKGSISHDRAIELAHEIENSRNEWKDRTI' A
#
# COMPACT_ATOMS: atom_id res chain seq x y z
N MET A 1 -21.46 -20.67 -12.78
CA MET A 1 -21.49 -19.26 -12.31
C MET A 1 -21.93 -18.40 -13.47
N GLU A 2 -23.10 -17.78 -13.36
CA GLU A 2 -23.60 -16.84 -14.37
C GLU A 2 -23.17 -15.42 -13.96
N THR A 3 -22.61 -14.65 -14.89
CA THR A 3 -22.11 -13.28 -14.62
C THR A 3 -22.89 -12.29 -15.47
N ILE A 4 -23.58 -11.34 -14.82
CA ILE A 4 -24.31 -10.29 -15.51
C ILE A 4 -23.48 -9.00 -15.44
N LYS A 5 -23.08 -8.48 -16.60
CA LYS A 5 -22.41 -7.19 -16.72
C LYS A 5 -23.45 -6.10 -16.93
N ILE A 6 -23.61 -5.21 -15.96
CA ILE A 6 -24.53 -4.08 -16.02
C ILE A 6 -23.76 -2.78 -16.25
N GLU A 7 -24.23 -1.97 -17.20
CA GLU A 7 -23.70 -0.62 -17.42
C GLU A 7 -24.59 0.40 -16.69
N LEU A 8 -23.99 1.16 -15.77
CA LEU A 8 -24.71 2.14 -14.97
C LEU A 8 -24.66 3.50 -15.66
N LYS A 9 -25.77 3.93 -16.25
CA LYS A 9 -25.90 5.25 -16.88
C LYS A 9 -26.18 6.38 -15.88
N ASN A 10 -26.66 6.05 -14.68
CA ASN A 10 -27.03 7.02 -13.66
C ASN A 10 -25.96 7.10 -12.55
N LYS A 11 -25.48 8.31 -12.25
CA LYS A 11 -24.48 8.57 -11.20
C LYS A 11 -24.93 8.11 -9.80
N ASN A 12 -26.24 8.13 -9.53
CA ASN A 12 -26.81 7.71 -8.25
C ASN A 12 -26.84 6.17 -8.08
N ALA A 13 -26.80 5.41 -9.18
CA ALA A 13 -26.85 3.96 -9.12
C ALA A 13 -25.61 3.37 -8.43
N LEU A 14 -24.44 4.01 -8.61
CA LEU A 14 -23.21 3.60 -7.93
C LEU A 14 -23.31 3.78 -6.41
N ALA A 15 -23.98 4.84 -5.95
CA ALA A 15 -24.19 5.07 -4.52
C ALA A 15 -25.08 3.99 -3.90
N ILE A 16 -26.13 3.57 -4.61
CA ILE A 16 -27.02 2.47 -4.17
C ILE A 16 -26.22 1.17 -4.06
N LEU A 17 -25.41 0.83 -5.07
CA LEU A 17 -24.60 -0.39 -5.04
C LEU A 17 -23.58 -0.38 -3.88
N LYS A 18 -22.95 0.77 -3.59
CA LYS A 18 -22.07 0.91 -2.42
C LYS A 18 -22.81 0.73 -1.10
N SER A 19 -24.05 1.21 -1.01
CA SER A 19 -24.89 0.99 0.18
C SER A 19 -25.29 -0.47 0.34
N LEU A 20 -25.57 -1.19 -0.77
CA LEU A 20 -25.85 -2.62 -0.75
C LEU A 20 -24.62 -3.45 -0.37
N GLU A 21 -23.42 -3.01 -0.78
CA GLU A 21 -22.16 -3.60 -0.32
C GLU A 21 -21.95 -3.39 1.18
N LYS A 22 -22.22 -2.20 1.71
CA LYS A 22 -22.19 -1.93 3.16
C LYS A 22 -23.20 -2.79 3.95
N ALA A 23 -24.33 -3.13 3.33
CA ALA A 23 -25.32 -4.03 3.91
C ALA A 23 -24.96 -5.53 3.74
N ASN A 24 -23.77 -5.86 3.23
CA ASN A 24 -23.30 -7.22 2.92
C ASN A 24 -24.21 -8.02 1.97
N MET A 25 -25.04 -7.33 1.17
CA MET A 25 -25.95 -7.98 0.21
C MET A 25 -25.25 -8.35 -1.09
N ILE A 26 -24.29 -7.53 -1.52
CA ILE A 26 -23.49 -7.74 -2.72
C ILE A 26 -22.03 -7.43 -2.43
N LYS A 27 -21.11 -7.98 -3.23
CA LYS A 27 -19.69 -7.62 -3.19
C LYS A 27 -19.32 -6.94 -4.50
N LEU A 28 -18.86 -5.69 -4.45
CA LEU A 28 -18.40 -4.99 -5.65
C LEU A 28 -16.98 -5.45 -5.97
N ILE A 29 -16.83 -6.17 -7.09
CA ILE A 29 -15.53 -6.61 -7.57
C ILE A 29 -14.85 -5.44 -8.24
N HIS A 30 -13.91 -4.82 -7.52
CA HIS A 30 -13.06 -3.77 -8.06
C HIS A 30 -11.92 -4.42 -8.84
N THR A 31 -11.95 -4.32 -10.17
CA THR A 31 -10.79 -4.66 -11.01
C THR A 31 -9.78 -3.50 -11.03
N GLY A 32 -9.47 -2.97 -9.85
CA GLY A 32 -8.34 -2.07 -9.67
C GLY A 32 -7.06 -2.90 -9.79
N LYS A 33 -6.12 -2.47 -10.63
CA LYS A 33 -4.75 -2.99 -10.61
C LYS A 33 -4.31 -3.00 -9.14
N SER A 34 -3.96 -4.17 -8.62
CA SER A 34 -3.26 -4.27 -7.33
C SER A 34 -2.19 -3.19 -7.32
N GLU A 35 -2.29 -2.24 -6.39
CA GLU A 35 -1.22 -1.28 -6.15
C GLU A 35 -0.01 -2.14 -5.78
N LYS A 36 0.90 -2.31 -6.74
CA LYS A 36 2.16 -2.99 -6.51
C LYS A 36 2.82 -2.24 -5.37
N ASN A 37 2.92 -2.87 -4.20
CA ASN A 37 3.59 -2.26 -3.05
C ASN A 37 5.03 -1.91 -3.50
N PRO A 38 5.35 -0.62 -3.68
CA PRO A 38 6.60 -0.20 -4.32
C PRO A 38 7.81 -0.65 -3.50
N LEU A 39 7.62 -0.83 -2.18
CA LEU A 39 8.66 -1.28 -1.26
C LEU A 39 9.07 -2.74 -1.50
N LEU A 40 8.17 -3.59 -2.01
CA LEU A 40 8.54 -4.98 -2.36
C LEU A 40 9.50 -5.03 -3.55
N GLN A 41 9.48 -4.04 -4.45
CA GLN A 41 10.39 -3.98 -5.59
C GLN A 41 11.82 -3.59 -5.19
N LEU A 42 12.00 -3.02 -4.00
CA LEU A 42 13.29 -2.58 -3.48
C LEU A 42 13.97 -3.67 -2.61
N LYS A 43 13.30 -4.82 -2.40
CA LYS A 43 13.84 -5.93 -1.63
C LYS A 43 15.04 -6.53 -2.38
N GLY A 44 16.23 -6.42 -1.80
CA GLY A 44 17.48 -6.91 -2.40
C GLY A 44 18.21 -5.90 -3.29
N SER A 45 17.75 -4.65 -3.36
CA SER A 45 18.47 -3.57 -4.07
C SER A 45 19.78 -3.16 -3.41
N ILE A 46 20.03 -3.60 -2.17
CA ILE A 46 21.27 -3.34 -1.41
C ILE A 46 21.77 -4.69 -0.88
N SER A 47 23.08 -4.93 -0.95
CA SER A 47 23.71 -6.13 -0.40
C SER A 47 23.62 -6.15 1.12
N HIS A 48 23.71 -7.34 1.72
CA HIS A 48 23.65 -7.50 3.17
C HIS A 48 24.74 -6.68 3.88
N ASP A 49 25.97 -6.77 3.39
CA ASP A 49 27.12 -6.05 3.95
C ASP A 49 26.91 -4.54 3.88
N ARG A 50 26.42 -4.03 2.75
CA ARG A 50 26.15 -2.60 2.57
C ARG A 50 25.01 -2.11 3.48
N ALA A 51 24.03 -2.95 3.76
CA ALA A 51 22.96 -2.61 4.70
C ALA A 51 23.47 -2.50 6.14
N ILE A 52 24.41 -3.37 6.54
CA ILE A 52 25.06 -3.33 7.85
C ILE A 52 25.90 -2.05 7.98
N GLU A 53 26.71 -1.72 6.97
CA GLU A 53 27.51 -0.47 6.95
C GLU A 53 26.64 0.76 7.16
N LEU A 54 25.53 0.87 6.40
CA LEU A 54 24.60 1.99 6.51
C LEU A 54 23.94 2.07 7.89
N ALA A 55 23.61 0.93 8.49
CA ALA A 55 23.07 0.90 9.86
C ALA A 55 24.09 1.43 10.87
N HIS A 56 25.37 1.06 10.73
CA HIS A 56 26.45 1.54 11.57
C HIS A 56 26.70 3.05 11.41
N GLU A 57 26.68 3.56 10.17
CA GLU A 57 26.86 4.98 9.88
C GLU A 57 25.73 5.84 10.49
N ILE A 58 24.49 5.34 10.42
CA ILE A 58 23.33 5.98 11.06
C ILE A 58 23.48 6.01 12.58
N GLU A 59 23.94 4.92 13.19
CA GLU A 59 24.09 4.85 14.64
C GLU A 59 25.21 5.76 15.14
N ASN A 60 26.33 5.82 14.42
CA ASN A 60 27.40 6.77 14.70
C ASN A 60 26.90 8.21 14.62
N SER A 61 26.15 8.55 13.56
CA SER A 61 25.53 9.87 13.41
C SER A 61 24.61 10.21 14.58
N ARG A 62 23.80 9.26 15.06
CA ARG A 62 22.92 9.48 16.23
C ARG A 62 23.71 9.74 17.50
N ASN A 63 24.82 9.04 17.71
CA ASN A 63 25.68 9.23 18.88
C ASN A 63 26.37 10.60 18.83
N GLU A 64 26.88 11.00 17.66
CA GLU A 64 27.43 12.35 17.47
C GLU A 64 26.41 13.45 17.77
N TRP A 65 25.14 13.24 17.42
CA TRP A 65 24.08 14.21 17.71
C TRP A 65 23.74 14.26 19.20
N LYS A 66 23.77 13.13 19.91
CA LYS A 66 23.59 13.08 21.37
C LYS A 66 24.72 13.81 22.10
N ASP A 67 25.96 13.60 21.66
CA ASP A 67 27.14 14.24 22.25
C ASP A 67 27.17 15.76 22.00
N ARG A 68 26.51 16.23 20.93
CA ARG A 68 26.34 17.66 20.62
C ARG A 68 25.18 18.34 21.37
N THR A 69 24.32 17.59 22.04
CA THR A 69 23.18 18.12 22.84
C THR A 69 23.48 18.21 24.34
N ILE A 70 24.70 18.64 24.69
CA ILE A 70 25.05 19.12 26.05
C ILE A 70 24.69 20.59 26.16
#